data_AF-A0A924P766-F1
#
_entry.id   AF-A0A924P766-F1
#
_cell.length_a   1.000
_cell.length_b   1.000
_cell.length_c   1.000
_cell.angle_alpha   90.00
_cell.angle_beta   90.00
_cell.angle_gamma   90.00
#
_symmetry.space_group_name_H-M   'P 1'
#
loop_
_entity.id
_entity.type
_entity.pdbx_description
1 polymer ?
#
loop_
_entity_poly.entity_id
_entity_poly.type
_entity_poly.pdbx_seq_one_letter_code
_entity_poly.pdbx_strand_id
1 'polypeptide(L)'
;MQTTRFFKLIFTGMAAVLLASCSKTNTQGKLIPKDAAVVIELDGKSLTDKLPWAEIKQNALFMEMNADTSLPATFKSLLSNPDNAGIDTKADLLFFVVKDSVGGYIGFEGNVKDEKAFKTFNEAVTKNGAASEKDGVSFISKYPVCVGYTKEKFVYIFDAPQLAQMDELSRRMKQDSIAVKSVSGRDIGAACKAIFALQESNSLAKDEKFTSLMKEPGDIRFWTNGEQLSKSAASAGALAMMNLEKFYKGYINTGTLNFDNGKMLMKAKTYASEDMVNLFKKYSGGKIDEEMIKHMPDKDVMAIMAFNFKPEAIRDLIKMTGLDGLINMGVQKLGFTIDDFIKANKGDIVFGLSDLVLHTDTTTYNFKDQPQNMSVRQKPDFNFIFSASIGDKNAFNKIVEAGRKLGSKQFSDSSKIPLAYNLNSNYFVMSNTKENADQYLVKASSNFDFISKISGEPFGGYINIQSLLKAFGSMATKDSSAKIAYDASLKMWDNVLWKGGNYSDGGIQQTVEINLVDKTTNSLKQLNGYTSKFSELYKVQRKKQQEEKMAFYDFQEDLITPPPFKTQ
;
A
#
# COMPACT_ATOMS: atom_id res chain seq x y z
N MET A 1 -19.57 58.86 3.93
CA MET A 1 -20.28 58.09 2.87
C MET A 1 -19.37 57.23 1.98
N GLN A 2 -18.05 57.46 1.91
CA GLN A 2 -17.11 56.63 1.14
C GLN A 2 -16.69 55.31 1.84
N THR A 3 -16.61 55.28 3.16
CA THR A 3 -16.20 54.09 3.95
C THR A 3 -17.21 52.93 3.88
N THR A 4 -18.50 53.22 3.75
CA THR A 4 -19.56 52.20 3.66
C THR A 4 -19.66 51.55 2.28
N ARG A 5 -19.17 52.22 1.21
CA ARG A 5 -19.06 51.64 -0.14
C ARG A 5 -17.87 50.70 -0.28
N PHE A 6 -16.76 51.02 0.40
CA PHE A 6 -15.55 50.18 0.37
C PHE A 6 -15.75 48.84 1.10
N PHE A 7 -16.43 48.85 2.26
CA PHE A 7 -16.79 47.63 2.97
C PHE A 7 -17.77 46.74 2.19
N LYS A 8 -18.75 47.32 1.47
CA LYS A 8 -19.64 46.55 0.59
C LYS A 8 -18.91 45.95 -0.61
N LEU A 9 -17.93 46.64 -1.21
CA LEU A 9 -17.11 46.09 -2.30
C LEU A 9 -16.19 44.95 -1.84
N ILE A 10 -15.63 45.04 -0.64
CA ILE A 10 -14.82 43.95 -0.05
C ILE A 10 -15.72 42.76 0.31
N PHE A 11 -16.91 42.97 0.89
CA PHE A 11 -17.82 41.88 1.24
C PHE A 11 -18.43 41.21 0.01
N THR A 12 -18.78 41.97 -1.04
CA THR A 12 -19.26 41.41 -2.32
C THR A 12 -18.12 40.74 -3.10
N GLY A 13 -16.88 41.24 -3.01
CA GLY A 13 -15.70 40.57 -3.56
C GLY A 13 -15.35 39.27 -2.83
N MET A 14 -15.46 39.24 -1.51
CA MET A 14 -15.21 38.04 -0.69
C MET A 14 -16.34 37.01 -0.82
N ALA A 15 -17.60 37.44 -0.98
CA ALA A 15 -18.72 36.58 -1.34
C ALA A 15 -18.61 36.05 -2.78
N ALA A 16 -18.09 36.84 -3.73
CA ALA A 16 -17.81 36.37 -5.09
C ALA A 16 -16.63 35.38 -5.16
N VAL A 17 -15.63 35.50 -4.28
CA VAL A 17 -14.54 34.51 -4.14
C VAL A 17 -15.03 33.23 -3.46
N LEU A 18 -15.96 33.33 -2.51
CA LEU A 18 -16.60 32.16 -1.87
C LEU A 18 -17.62 31.47 -2.80
N LEU A 19 -18.27 32.19 -3.73
CA LEU A 19 -19.20 31.62 -4.71
C LEU A 19 -18.54 31.19 -6.04
N ALA A 20 -17.35 31.72 -6.39
CA ALA A 20 -16.57 31.26 -7.55
C ALA A 20 -15.72 30.01 -7.25
N SER A 21 -15.62 29.59 -5.98
CA SER A 21 -14.98 28.34 -5.56
C SER A 21 -15.85 27.10 -5.81
N CYS A 22 -17.15 27.29 -6.06
CA CYS A 22 -18.11 26.23 -6.36
C CYS A 22 -18.56 26.32 -7.84
N SER A 23 -17.91 25.56 -8.74
CA SER A 23 -18.48 24.98 -9.99
C SER A 23 -17.47 24.68 -11.11
N LYS A 24 -16.16 24.94 -10.96
CA LYS A 24 -15.20 24.59 -12.02
C LYS A 24 -15.00 23.08 -12.08
N THR A 25 -15.66 22.44 -13.04
CA THR A 25 -15.37 21.07 -13.51
C THR A 25 -13.87 20.91 -13.72
N ASN A 26 -13.26 19.89 -13.12
CA ASN A 26 -11.86 19.59 -13.37
C ASN A 26 -11.71 18.97 -14.76
N THR A 27 -10.67 19.36 -15.50
CA THR A 27 -10.46 18.89 -16.90
C THR A 27 -9.78 17.54 -16.96
N GLN A 28 -9.07 17.15 -15.90
CA GLN A 28 -8.42 15.85 -15.74
C GLN A 28 -9.45 14.71 -15.74
N GLY A 29 -10.49 14.83 -14.92
CA GLY A 29 -11.52 13.79 -14.75
C GLY A 29 -12.52 13.65 -15.89
N LYS A 30 -12.41 14.43 -16.98
CA LYS A 30 -13.42 14.45 -18.07
C LYS A 30 -13.54 13.12 -18.79
N LEU A 31 -12.43 12.43 -19.01
CA LEU A 31 -12.36 11.16 -19.74
C LEU A 31 -12.26 9.95 -18.80
N ILE A 32 -12.41 10.18 -17.49
CA ILE A 32 -12.35 9.11 -16.48
C ILE A 32 -13.77 8.79 -16.04
N PRO A 33 -14.29 7.57 -16.30
CA PRO A 33 -15.60 7.15 -15.82
C PRO A 33 -15.75 7.31 -14.30
N LYS A 34 -16.94 7.73 -13.85
CA LYS A 34 -17.22 7.94 -12.42
C LYS A 34 -17.11 6.67 -11.56
N ASP A 35 -17.20 5.51 -12.20
CA ASP A 35 -17.08 4.19 -11.59
C ASP A 35 -15.66 3.61 -11.70
N ALA A 36 -14.67 4.40 -12.10
CA ALA A 36 -13.27 4.03 -12.00
C ALA A 36 -12.93 3.60 -10.57
N ALA A 37 -12.38 2.39 -10.45
CA ALA A 37 -11.98 1.77 -9.21
C ALA A 37 -10.67 2.36 -8.68
N VAL A 38 -9.77 2.74 -9.59
CA VAL A 38 -8.48 3.36 -9.28
C VAL A 38 -8.22 4.43 -10.33
N VAL A 39 -7.64 5.56 -9.90
CA VAL A 39 -7.01 6.57 -10.76
C VAL A 39 -5.67 6.93 -10.14
N ILE A 40 -4.63 7.00 -10.95
CA ILE A 40 -3.30 7.49 -10.58
C ILE A 40 -2.96 8.60 -11.56
N GLU A 41 -2.65 9.77 -11.05
CA GLU A 41 -2.12 10.89 -11.81
C GLU A 41 -0.63 11.07 -11.46
N LEU A 42 0.17 11.28 -12.49
CA LEU A 42 1.59 11.55 -12.40
C LEU A 42 1.84 12.99 -12.86
N ASP A 43 2.38 13.81 -11.96
CA ASP A 43 2.76 15.19 -12.29
C ASP A 43 4.05 15.14 -13.13
N GLY A 44 3.87 15.08 -14.46
CA GLY A 44 4.95 14.87 -15.41
C GLY A 44 6.03 15.94 -15.30
N LYS A 45 5.64 17.19 -15.01
CA LYS A 45 6.57 18.29 -14.78
C LYS A 45 7.40 18.05 -13.52
N SER A 46 6.76 17.84 -12.37
CA SER A 46 7.45 17.66 -11.09
C SER A 46 8.38 16.44 -11.12
N LEU A 47 7.90 15.33 -11.67
CA LEU A 47 8.69 14.09 -11.78
C LEU A 47 9.90 14.27 -12.70
N THR A 48 9.73 14.92 -13.87
CA THR A 48 10.84 15.17 -14.80
C THR A 48 11.87 16.14 -14.23
N ASP A 49 11.43 17.14 -13.45
CA ASP A 49 12.33 18.09 -12.77
C ASP A 49 13.15 17.38 -11.66
N LYS A 50 12.55 16.41 -10.95
CA LYS A 50 13.19 15.65 -9.86
C LYS A 50 14.06 14.50 -10.35
N LEU A 51 13.68 13.84 -11.45
CA LEU A 51 14.43 12.76 -12.08
C LEU A 51 14.43 12.93 -13.61
N PRO A 52 15.40 13.69 -14.16
CA PRO A 52 15.49 13.90 -15.59
C PRO A 52 15.69 12.60 -16.38
N TRP A 53 15.14 12.53 -17.59
CA TRP A 53 15.23 11.35 -18.45
C TRP A 53 16.67 10.90 -18.75
N ALA A 54 17.62 11.84 -18.78
CA ALA A 54 19.04 11.53 -18.93
C ALA A 54 19.59 10.68 -17.78
N GLU A 55 19.11 10.87 -16.55
CA GLU A 55 19.47 10.05 -15.38
C GLU A 55 18.76 8.69 -15.42
N ILE A 56 17.52 8.63 -15.92
CA ILE A 56 16.79 7.36 -16.12
C ILE A 56 17.54 6.46 -17.11
N LYS A 57 18.08 7.04 -18.20
CA LYS A 57 18.87 6.29 -19.19
C LYS A 57 20.15 5.67 -18.63
N GLN A 58 20.67 6.24 -17.54
CA GLN A 58 21.85 5.71 -16.84
C GLN A 58 21.50 4.55 -15.89
N ASN A 59 20.22 4.25 -15.70
CA ASN A 59 19.77 3.12 -14.89
C ASN A 59 20.11 1.78 -15.58
N ALA A 60 20.62 0.82 -14.82
CA ALA A 60 21.01 -0.49 -15.34
C ALA A 60 19.84 -1.29 -15.94
N LEU A 61 18.64 -1.20 -15.36
CA LEU A 61 17.41 -1.81 -15.90
C LEU A 61 17.03 -1.17 -17.23
N PHE A 62 17.18 0.15 -17.34
CA PHE A 62 16.89 0.85 -18.59
C PHE A 62 17.85 0.41 -19.70
N MET A 63 19.16 0.37 -19.42
CA MET A 63 20.15 -0.08 -20.39
C MET A 63 19.89 -1.53 -20.84
N GLU A 64 19.52 -2.41 -19.91
CA GLU A 64 19.18 -3.80 -20.19
C GLU A 64 17.93 -3.91 -21.08
N MET A 65 16.86 -3.20 -20.72
CA MET A 65 15.64 -3.14 -21.53
C MET A 65 15.95 -2.58 -22.93
N ASN A 66 16.77 -1.55 -23.05
CA ASN A 66 17.15 -0.99 -24.35
C ASN A 66 17.99 -1.97 -25.19
N ALA A 67 18.81 -2.81 -24.56
CA ALA A 67 19.61 -3.85 -25.22
C ALA A 67 18.78 -5.07 -25.66
N ASP A 68 17.60 -5.31 -25.08
CA ASP A 68 16.75 -6.46 -25.39
C ASP A 68 16.29 -6.46 -26.86
N THR A 69 16.78 -7.40 -27.66
CA THR A 69 16.47 -7.50 -29.10
C THR A 69 15.05 -7.95 -29.39
N SER A 70 14.32 -8.49 -28.39
CA SER A 70 12.93 -8.90 -28.54
C SER A 70 11.95 -7.71 -28.54
N LEU A 71 12.37 -6.57 -28.00
CA LEU A 71 11.54 -5.37 -27.98
C LEU A 71 11.49 -4.70 -29.37
N PRO A 72 10.29 -4.40 -29.89
CA PRO A 72 10.17 -3.72 -31.17
C PRO A 72 10.86 -2.35 -31.15
N ALA A 73 11.46 -1.95 -32.27
CA ALA A 73 12.18 -0.69 -32.40
C ALA A 73 11.32 0.54 -32.02
N THR A 74 10.01 0.48 -32.27
CA THR A 74 9.04 1.51 -31.88
C THR A 74 8.93 1.67 -30.36
N PHE A 75 8.89 0.57 -29.62
CA PHE A 75 8.90 0.58 -28.15
C PHE A 75 10.23 1.10 -27.61
N LYS A 76 11.37 0.69 -28.22
CA LYS A 76 12.68 1.24 -27.84
C LYS A 76 12.76 2.75 -28.07
N SER A 77 12.19 3.25 -29.17
CA SER A 77 12.11 4.68 -29.44
C SER A 77 11.32 5.42 -28.36
N LEU A 78 10.14 4.91 -27.97
CA LEU A 78 9.33 5.44 -26.88
C LEU A 78 10.11 5.49 -25.56
N LEU A 79 10.77 4.37 -25.20
CA LEU A 79 11.59 4.29 -23.98
C LEU A 79 12.78 5.25 -24.04
N SER A 80 13.40 5.43 -25.21
CA SER A 80 14.53 6.34 -25.36
C SER A 80 14.11 7.80 -25.18
N ASN A 81 12.95 8.20 -25.64
CA ASN A 81 12.40 9.54 -25.43
C ASN A 81 10.92 9.52 -25.80
N PRO A 82 9.99 9.60 -24.82
CA PRO A 82 8.58 9.49 -25.14
C PRO A 82 8.05 10.67 -25.97
N ASP A 83 8.75 11.82 -25.95
CA ASP A 83 8.47 12.94 -26.83
C ASP A 83 8.59 12.58 -28.33
N ASN A 84 9.40 11.57 -28.68
CA ASN A 84 9.52 11.08 -30.06
C ASN A 84 8.24 10.37 -30.53
N ALA A 85 7.42 9.89 -29.59
CA ALA A 85 6.10 9.32 -29.88
C ALA A 85 5.01 10.40 -29.92
N GLY A 86 5.36 11.68 -29.88
CA GLY A 86 4.40 12.79 -29.87
C GLY A 86 3.62 12.92 -28.56
N ILE A 87 4.10 12.32 -27.46
CA ILE A 87 3.52 12.43 -26.12
C ILE A 87 4.16 13.61 -25.37
N ASP A 88 3.37 14.42 -24.68
CA ASP A 88 3.90 15.47 -23.79
C ASP A 88 4.16 14.89 -22.40
N THR A 89 5.42 14.55 -22.13
CA THR A 89 5.85 13.99 -20.84
C THR A 89 5.92 15.00 -19.70
N LYS A 90 5.81 16.30 -20.01
CA LYS A 90 5.80 17.38 -19.01
C LYS A 90 4.39 17.74 -18.56
N ALA A 91 3.37 17.28 -19.28
CA ALA A 91 1.99 17.36 -18.85
C ALA A 91 1.64 16.18 -17.92
N ASP A 92 0.51 16.30 -17.23
CA ASP A 92 -0.02 15.24 -16.37
C ASP A 92 -0.30 13.98 -17.19
N LEU A 93 0.11 12.83 -16.65
CA LEU A 93 -0.24 11.52 -17.19
C LEU A 93 -1.16 10.82 -16.21
N LEU A 94 -2.30 10.30 -16.67
CA LEU A 94 -3.25 9.62 -15.81
C LEU A 94 -3.48 8.18 -16.24
N PHE A 95 -3.60 7.32 -15.25
CA PHE A 95 -3.95 5.91 -15.39
C PHE A 95 -5.24 5.68 -14.62
N PHE A 96 -6.16 4.91 -15.17
CA PHE A 96 -7.37 4.53 -14.45
C PHE A 96 -7.76 3.09 -14.74
N VAL A 97 -8.47 2.48 -13.78
CA VAL A 97 -8.94 1.10 -13.88
C VAL A 97 -10.44 1.09 -13.69
N VAL A 98 -11.17 0.49 -14.63
CA VAL A 98 -12.61 0.24 -14.52
C VAL A 98 -12.82 -1.25 -14.44
N LYS A 99 -13.61 -1.69 -13.46
CA LYS A 99 -14.05 -3.08 -13.31
C LYS A 99 -15.50 -3.19 -13.75
N ASP A 100 -15.80 -4.16 -14.60
CA ASP A 100 -17.15 -4.43 -15.06
C ASP A 100 -17.43 -5.95 -15.17
N SER A 101 -18.58 -6.32 -15.72
CA SER A 101 -19.05 -7.71 -15.77
C SER A 101 -18.20 -8.63 -16.66
N VAL A 102 -17.39 -8.09 -17.57
CA VAL A 102 -16.49 -8.86 -18.45
C VAL A 102 -15.02 -8.74 -18.01
N GLY A 103 -14.80 -8.25 -16.79
CA GLY A 103 -13.52 -8.12 -16.12
C GLY A 103 -13.16 -6.68 -15.89
N GLY A 104 -12.90 -5.94 -16.96
CA GLY A 104 -12.61 -4.53 -16.86
C GLY A 104 -11.70 -4.05 -17.98
N TYR A 105 -11.22 -2.83 -17.84
CA TYR A 105 -10.23 -2.23 -18.72
C TYR A 105 -9.37 -1.22 -17.97
N ILE A 106 -8.19 -0.97 -18.52
CA ILE A 106 -7.22 -0.01 -18.02
C ILE A 106 -7.17 1.14 -19.02
N GLY A 107 -7.33 2.36 -18.52
CA GLY A 107 -7.14 3.59 -19.28
C GLY A 107 -5.79 4.23 -18.99
N PHE A 108 -5.17 4.78 -20.02
CA PHE A 108 -4.00 5.64 -19.91
C PHE A 108 -4.20 6.89 -20.77
N GLU A 109 -4.25 8.06 -20.15
CA GLU A 109 -4.46 9.33 -20.81
C GLU A 109 -3.30 10.30 -20.60
N GLY A 110 -3.17 11.23 -21.52
CA GLY A 110 -2.16 12.29 -21.47
C GLY A 110 -2.33 13.26 -22.62
N ASN A 111 -1.35 14.15 -22.76
CA ASN A 111 -1.39 15.20 -23.78
C ASN A 111 -0.59 14.84 -25.02
N VAL A 112 -1.09 15.29 -26.17
CA VAL A 112 -0.42 15.15 -27.46
C VAL A 112 0.48 16.37 -27.68
N LYS A 113 1.77 16.12 -27.86
CA LYS A 113 2.79 17.13 -28.18
C LYS A 113 2.95 17.36 -29.67
N ASP A 114 2.92 16.26 -30.45
CA ASP A 114 3.02 16.28 -31.92
C ASP A 114 2.07 15.23 -32.48
N GLU A 115 0.98 15.70 -33.11
CA GLU A 115 -0.07 14.86 -33.66
C GLU A 115 0.42 13.89 -34.74
N LYS A 116 1.37 14.34 -35.58
CA LYS A 116 1.89 13.52 -36.69
C LYS A 116 2.79 12.41 -36.16
N ALA A 117 3.67 12.74 -35.21
CA ALA A 117 4.51 11.76 -34.54
C ALA A 117 3.66 10.75 -33.76
N PHE A 118 2.63 11.23 -33.05
CA PHE A 118 1.71 10.38 -32.30
C PHE A 118 0.92 9.41 -33.18
N LYS A 119 0.39 9.89 -34.31
CA LYS A 119 -0.27 9.04 -35.30
C LYS A 119 0.67 7.96 -35.84
N THR A 120 1.86 8.36 -36.29
CA THR A 120 2.85 7.44 -36.87
C THR A 120 3.26 6.37 -35.86
N PHE A 121 3.48 6.76 -34.61
CA PHE A 121 3.82 5.85 -33.53
C PHE A 121 2.71 4.80 -33.30
N ASN A 122 1.45 5.24 -33.23
CA ASN A 122 0.32 4.36 -32.96
C ASN A 122 -0.01 3.41 -34.13
N GLU A 123 0.13 3.87 -35.38
CA GLU A 123 0.03 3.01 -36.56
C GLU A 123 1.08 1.89 -36.49
N ALA A 124 2.31 2.20 -36.06
CA ALA A 124 3.37 1.23 -35.94
C ALA A 124 3.16 0.23 -34.77
N VAL A 125 2.77 0.71 -33.59
CA VAL A 125 2.54 -0.14 -32.40
C VAL A 125 1.32 -1.05 -32.57
N THR A 126 0.26 -0.55 -33.18
CA THR A 126 -0.94 -1.36 -33.47
C THR A 126 -0.76 -2.22 -34.73
N LYS A 127 0.37 -2.14 -35.45
CA LYS A 127 0.59 -2.80 -36.75
C LYS A 127 -0.58 -2.52 -37.70
N ASN A 128 -0.86 -1.23 -37.92
CA ASN A 128 -1.96 -0.69 -38.70
C ASN A 128 -3.33 -1.23 -38.25
N GLY A 129 -3.70 -0.97 -37.00
CA GLY A 129 -5.04 -1.25 -36.49
C GLY A 129 -6.14 -0.57 -37.31
N ALA A 130 -7.40 -0.95 -37.07
CA ALA A 130 -8.53 -0.34 -37.76
C ALA A 130 -8.65 1.14 -37.38
N ALA A 131 -8.42 2.03 -38.34
CA ALA A 131 -8.55 3.46 -38.17
C ALA A 131 -10.01 3.91 -38.37
N SER A 132 -10.48 4.83 -37.54
CA SER A 132 -11.75 5.52 -37.74
C SER A 132 -11.69 6.92 -37.13
N GLU A 133 -12.57 7.82 -37.58
CA GLU A 133 -12.69 9.16 -37.03
C GLU A 133 -14.15 9.43 -36.69
N LYS A 134 -14.40 10.09 -35.55
CA LYS A 134 -15.74 10.50 -35.14
C LYS A 134 -15.65 11.73 -34.25
N ASP A 135 -16.48 12.73 -34.52
CA ASP A 135 -16.60 13.96 -33.71
C ASP A 135 -15.25 14.66 -33.47
N GLY A 136 -14.35 14.65 -34.46
CA GLY A 136 -13.01 15.25 -34.38
C GLY A 136 -12.00 14.44 -33.55
N VAL A 137 -12.34 13.21 -33.17
CA VAL A 137 -11.45 12.27 -32.48
C VAL A 137 -11.03 11.17 -33.46
N SER A 138 -9.72 10.98 -33.58
CA SER A 138 -9.12 9.87 -34.34
C SER A 138 -9.00 8.64 -33.46
N PHE A 139 -9.32 7.46 -34.00
CA PHE A 139 -9.22 6.19 -33.31
C PHE A 139 -8.39 5.19 -34.12
N ILE A 140 -7.52 4.45 -33.44
CA ILE A 140 -6.83 3.29 -34.00
C ILE A 140 -7.09 2.11 -33.06
N SER A 141 -7.76 1.06 -33.55
CA SER A 141 -8.22 -0.06 -32.74
C SER A 141 -7.63 -1.39 -33.21
N LYS A 142 -7.04 -2.14 -32.28
CA LYS A 142 -6.65 -3.54 -32.48
C LYS A 142 -6.55 -4.24 -31.14
N TYR A 143 -7.40 -5.24 -30.94
CA TYR A 143 -7.41 -6.02 -29.71
C TYR A 143 -5.98 -6.46 -29.30
N PRO A 144 -5.57 -6.25 -28.03
CA PRO A 144 -6.38 -5.85 -26.88
C PRO A 144 -6.43 -4.33 -26.59
N VAL A 145 -6.00 -3.46 -27.52
CA VAL A 145 -5.87 -2.02 -27.29
C VAL A 145 -6.68 -1.19 -28.29
N CYS A 146 -7.20 -0.06 -27.85
CA CYS A 146 -7.63 1.02 -28.73
C CYS A 146 -7.10 2.34 -28.21
N VAL A 147 -6.57 3.17 -29.11
CA VAL A 147 -6.18 4.55 -28.84
C VAL A 147 -7.17 5.49 -29.50
N GLY A 148 -7.68 6.44 -28.74
CA GLY A 148 -8.43 7.60 -29.25
C GLY A 148 -7.63 8.87 -28.96
N TYR A 149 -7.55 9.80 -29.90
CA TYR A 149 -6.79 11.02 -29.72
C TYR A 149 -7.35 12.20 -30.52
N THR A 150 -7.04 13.39 -30.00
CA THR A 150 -7.27 14.71 -30.60
C THR A 150 -5.92 15.41 -30.76
N LYS A 151 -5.92 16.69 -31.15
CA LYS A 151 -4.70 17.50 -31.16
C LYS A 151 -4.11 17.76 -29.77
N GLU A 152 -4.93 17.66 -28.72
CA GLU A 152 -4.54 18.05 -27.35
C GLU A 152 -4.37 16.84 -26.43
N LYS A 153 -5.24 15.83 -26.55
CA LYS A 153 -5.30 14.70 -25.63
C LYS A 153 -5.38 13.36 -26.34
N PHE A 154 -4.85 12.32 -25.71
CA PHE A 154 -5.05 10.93 -26.08
C PHE A 154 -5.58 10.10 -24.90
N VAL A 155 -6.22 8.97 -25.22
CA VAL A 155 -6.55 7.90 -24.27
C VAL A 155 -6.28 6.55 -24.93
N TYR A 156 -5.46 5.73 -24.29
CA TYR A 156 -5.37 4.30 -24.56
C TYR A 156 -6.33 3.55 -23.65
N ILE A 157 -7.09 2.61 -24.21
CA ILE A 157 -7.89 1.66 -23.48
C ILE A 157 -7.35 0.27 -23.76
N PHE A 158 -6.91 -0.40 -22.71
CA PHE A 158 -6.44 -1.78 -22.73
C PHE A 158 -7.49 -2.66 -22.09
N ASP A 159 -7.94 -3.67 -22.82
CA ASP A 159 -8.84 -4.65 -22.25
C ASP A 159 -8.14 -5.48 -21.17
N ALA A 160 -8.81 -5.69 -20.05
CA ALA A 160 -8.26 -6.35 -18.87
C ALA A 160 -9.24 -7.42 -18.34
N PRO A 161 -9.54 -8.46 -19.13
CA PRO A 161 -10.54 -9.47 -18.76
C PRO A 161 -10.08 -10.34 -17.58
N GLN A 162 -8.80 -10.30 -17.21
CA GLN A 162 -8.28 -10.96 -16.01
C GLN A 162 -8.79 -10.33 -14.71
N LEU A 163 -9.25 -9.06 -14.74
CA LEU A 163 -9.84 -8.39 -13.58
C LEU A 163 -11.13 -9.05 -13.08
N ALA A 164 -11.81 -9.84 -13.94
CA ALA A 164 -12.96 -10.66 -13.55
C ALA A 164 -12.59 -11.74 -12.54
N GLN A 165 -11.36 -12.22 -12.61
CA GLN A 165 -10.89 -13.40 -11.88
C GLN A 165 -9.83 -13.04 -10.83
N MET A 166 -9.68 -11.77 -10.42
CA MET A 166 -8.66 -11.39 -9.42
C MET A 166 -8.78 -12.19 -8.11
N ASP A 167 -9.99 -12.52 -7.68
CA ASP A 167 -10.23 -13.33 -6.48
C ASP A 167 -9.76 -14.79 -6.69
N GLU A 168 -9.98 -15.32 -7.90
CA GLU A 168 -9.57 -16.67 -8.27
C GLU A 168 -8.06 -16.76 -8.55
N LEU A 169 -7.47 -15.74 -9.17
CA LEU A 169 -6.03 -15.59 -9.39
C LEU A 169 -5.30 -15.52 -8.05
N SER A 170 -5.81 -14.75 -7.08
CA SER A 170 -5.26 -14.69 -5.72
C SER A 170 -5.31 -16.06 -5.02
N ARG A 171 -6.35 -16.85 -5.27
CA ARG A 171 -6.47 -18.22 -4.74
C ARG A 171 -5.54 -19.22 -5.46
N ARG A 172 -5.37 -19.09 -6.77
CA ARG A 172 -4.56 -19.98 -7.62
C ARG A 172 -3.06 -19.67 -7.57
N MET A 173 -2.67 -18.42 -7.30
CA MET A 173 -1.29 -18.06 -6.96
C MET A 173 -0.81 -18.75 -5.67
N LYS A 174 -1.72 -19.20 -4.80
CA LYS A 174 -1.38 -20.09 -3.67
C LYS A 174 -1.22 -21.57 -4.07
N GLN A 175 -1.53 -21.94 -5.31
CA GLN A 175 -1.56 -23.31 -5.83
C GLN A 175 -0.66 -23.52 -7.06
N ASP A 176 0.30 -22.62 -7.32
CA ASP A 176 1.26 -22.70 -8.44
C ASP A 176 0.64 -23.00 -9.82
N SER A 177 -0.56 -22.46 -10.09
CA SER A 177 -1.22 -22.59 -11.40
C SER A 177 -1.48 -21.22 -12.03
N ILE A 178 -0.84 -20.95 -13.17
CA ILE A 178 -0.77 -19.61 -13.79
C ILE A 178 -1.60 -19.51 -15.09
N ALA A 179 -2.15 -20.62 -15.61
CA ALA A 179 -2.88 -20.59 -16.87
C ALA A 179 -4.36 -20.19 -16.68
N VAL A 180 -4.63 -18.88 -16.76
CA VAL A 180 -6.00 -18.36 -16.90
C VAL A 180 -6.27 -18.07 -18.37
N LYS A 181 -7.07 -18.91 -19.04
CA LYS A 181 -7.59 -18.63 -20.38
C LYS A 181 -8.77 -17.67 -20.25
N SER A 182 -8.48 -16.37 -20.16
CA SER A 182 -9.53 -15.34 -20.18
C SER A 182 -9.81 -14.96 -21.64
N VAL A 183 -11.02 -15.24 -22.11
CA VAL A 183 -11.50 -14.79 -23.43
C VAL A 183 -12.38 -13.59 -23.19
N SER A 184 -11.93 -12.42 -23.64
CA SER A 184 -12.75 -11.22 -23.58
C SER A 184 -13.77 -11.18 -24.70
N GLY A 185 -14.99 -10.76 -24.38
CA GLY A 185 -16.02 -10.37 -25.33
C GLY A 185 -16.07 -8.87 -25.60
N ARG A 186 -15.11 -8.06 -25.10
CA ARG A 186 -15.17 -6.60 -25.22
C ARG A 186 -14.86 -6.13 -26.64
N ASP A 187 -15.76 -5.34 -27.21
CA ASP A 187 -15.42 -4.48 -28.34
C ASP A 187 -14.58 -3.29 -27.83
N ILE A 188 -13.26 -3.42 -27.98
CA ILE A 188 -12.31 -2.42 -27.50
C ILE A 188 -12.43 -1.08 -28.24
N GLY A 189 -12.86 -1.11 -29.50
CA GLY A 189 -13.10 0.10 -30.29
C GLY A 189 -14.33 0.87 -29.78
N ALA A 190 -15.41 0.15 -29.47
CA ALA A 190 -16.60 0.73 -28.85
C ALA A 190 -16.30 1.28 -27.45
N ALA A 191 -15.55 0.53 -26.63
CA ALA A 191 -15.15 0.98 -25.29
C ALA A 191 -14.33 2.29 -25.34
N CYS A 192 -13.36 2.40 -26.25
CA CYS A 192 -12.58 3.63 -26.41
C CYS A 192 -13.42 4.81 -26.92
N LYS A 193 -14.31 4.59 -27.89
CA LYS A 193 -15.25 5.63 -28.36
C LYS A 193 -16.18 6.12 -27.25
N ALA A 194 -16.61 5.23 -26.37
CA ALA A 194 -17.46 5.57 -25.23
C ALA A 194 -16.77 6.53 -24.25
N ILE A 195 -15.44 6.42 -24.08
CA ILE A 195 -14.66 7.33 -23.22
C ILE A 195 -14.71 8.78 -23.71
N PHE A 196 -14.51 9.01 -25.00
CA PHE A 196 -14.60 10.36 -25.58
C PHE A 196 -16.05 10.89 -25.64
N ALA A 197 -17.05 10.00 -25.58
CA ALA A 197 -18.46 10.37 -25.51
C ALA A 197 -18.99 10.53 -24.07
N LEU A 198 -18.13 10.41 -23.05
CA LEU A 198 -18.52 10.55 -21.64
C LEU A 198 -19.10 11.94 -21.38
N GLN A 199 -20.33 11.96 -20.87
CA GLN A 199 -20.92 13.17 -20.31
C GLN A 199 -20.24 13.49 -18.97
N GLU A 200 -20.07 14.77 -18.66
CA GLU A 200 -19.41 15.20 -17.41
C GLU A 200 -20.10 14.67 -16.13
N SER A 201 -21.40 14.36 -16.18
CA SER A 201 -22.14 13.74 -15.06
C SER A 201 -21.84 12.25 -14.88
N ASN A 202 -21.20 11.62 -15.86
CA ASN A 202 -20.78 10.22 -15.84
C ASN A 202 -19.25 10.07 -15.75
N SER A 203 -18.54 11.16 -15.53
CA SER A 203 -17.09 11.18 -15.34
C SER A 203 -16.70 11.84 -14.02
N LEU A 204 -15.42 11.76 -13.66
CA LEU A 204 -14.89 12.40 -12.44
C LEU A 204 -14.74 13.93 -12.57
N ALA A 205 -15.09 14.53 -13.71
CA ALA A 205 -15.02 15.97 -13.94
C ALA A 205 -15.81 16.80 -12.92
N LYS A 206 -16.92 16.25 -12.41
CA LYS A 206 -17.79 16.90 -11.40
C LYS A 206 -17.67 16.30 -10.01
N ASP A 207 -16.78 15.33 -9.81
CA ASP A 207 -16.55 14.76 -8.48
C ASP A 207 -15.77 15.76 -7.61
N GLU A 208 -16.37 16.20 -6.50
CA GLU A 208 -15.79 17.21 -5.62
C GLU A 208 -14.52 16.70 -4.90
N LYS A 209 -14.49 15.43 -4.52
CA LYS A 209 -13.36 14.83 -3.82
C LYS A 209 -12.19 14.67 -4.81
N PHE A 210 -12.46 14.26 -6.05
CA PHE A 210 -11.43 14.16 -7.09
C PHE A 210 -10.90 15.55 -7.46
N THR A 211 -11.79 16.52 -7.59
CA THR A 211 -11.43 17.93 -7.80
C THR A 211 -10.57 18.48 -6.65
N SER A 212 -10.87 18.09 -5.40
CA SER A 212 -10.04 18.44 -4.24
C SER A 212 -8.66 17.82 -4.35
N LEU A 213 -8.55 16.53 -4.69
CA LEU A 213 -7.27 15.82 -4.85
C LEU A 213 -6.39 16.50 -5.92
N MET A 214 -6.96 16.86 -7.07
CA MET A 214 -6.22 17.50 -8.17
C MET A 214 -5.67 18.90 -7.80
N LYS A 215 -6.16 19.52 -6.72
CA LYS A 215 -5.64 20.79 -6.20
C LYS A 215 -4.51 20.60 -5.18
N GLU A 216 -4.37 19.40 -4.61
CA GLU A 216 -3.33 19.12 -3.63
C GLU A 216 -1.96 18.99 -4.32
N PRO A 217 -0.86 19.54 -3.77
CA PRO A 217 0.47 19.31 -4.33
C PRO A 217 0.87 17.84 -4.14
N GLY A 218 1.43 17.24 -5.19
CA GLY A 218 1.80 15.82 -5.23
C GLY A 218 2.62 15.54 -6.49
N ASP A 219 3.66 14.72 -6.39
CA ASP A 219 4.33 14.21 -7.60
C ASP A 219 3.53 13.07 -8.23
N ILE A 220 2.84 12.32 -7.36
CA ILE A 220 1.86 11.30 -7.72
C ILE A 220 0.62 11.57 -6.90
N ARG A 221 -0.54 11.53 -7.53
CA ARG A 221 -1.85 11.57 -6.87
C ARG A 221 -2.58 10.28 -7.15
N PHE A 222 -3.22 9.70 -6.14
CA PHE A 222 -4.01 8.50 -6.31
C PHE A 222 -5.41 8.69 -5.74
N TRP A 223 -6.37 8.06 -6.41
CA TRP A 223 -7.76 8.01 -6.05
C TRP A 223 -8.18 6.55 -6.14
N THR A 224 -8.80 6.02 -5.10
CA THR A 224 -9.35 4.68 -5.10
C THR A 224 -10.80 4.72 -4.65
N ASN A 225 -11.65 4.06 -5.44
CA ASN A 225 -13.05 3.89 -5.16
C ASN A 225 -13.25 2.51 -4.55
N GLY A 226 -13.13 2.44 -3.22
CA GLY A 226 -13.25 1.15 -2.52
C GLY A 226 -14.66 0.60 -2.53
N GLU A 227 -15.70 1.40 -2.80
CA GLU A 227 -17.03 0.85 -3.10
C GLU A 227 -16.98 -0.04 -4.34
N GLN A 228 -16.39 0.44 -5.44
CA GLN A 228 -16.26 -0.33 -6.69
C GLN A 228 -15.36 -1.56 -6.51
N LEU A 229 -14.30 -1.45 -5.71
CA LEU A 229 -13.42 -2.58 -5.39
C LEU A 229 -14.13 -3.63 -4.52
N SER A 230 -15.06 -3.22 -3.64
CA SER A 230 -15.72 -4.11 -2.67
C SER A 230 -16.99 -4.78 -3.21
N LYS A 231 -17.55 -4.31 -4.34
CA LYS A 231 -18.79 -4.83 -4.93
C LYS A 231 -18.80 -6.35 -5.16
N SER A 232 -17.68 -6.96 -5.53
CA SER A 232 -17.60 -8.42 -5.68
C SER A 232 -17.38 -9.15 -4.36
N ALA A 233 -16.54 -8.61 -3.46
CA ALA A 233 -16.18 -9.25 -2.19
C ALA A 233 -17.35 -9.30 -1.18
N ALA A 234 -18.20 -8.28 -1.16
CA ALA A 234 -19.35 -8.20 -0.24
C ALA A 234 -20.44 -9.25 -0.53
N SER A 235 -20.42 -9.88 -1.70
CA SER A 235 -21.43 -10.86 -2.14
C SER A 235 -21.07 -12.32 -1.82
N ALA A 236 -19.92 -12.58 -1.18
CA ALA A 236 -19.40 -13.93 -0.98
C ALA A 236 -19.62 -14.50 0.43
N GLY A 237 -20.24 -15.67 0.51
CA GLY A 237 -20.24 -16.53 1.70
C GLY A 237 -20.95 -15.92 2.92
N ALA A 238 -20.44 -16.25 4.13
CA ALA A 238 -21.03 -15.79 5.40
C ALA A 238 -21.02 -14.26 5.58
N LEU A 239 -20.16 -13.53 4.85
CA LEU A 239 -20.08 -12.07 4.88
C LEU A 239 -21.30 -11.40 4.25
N ALA A 240 -21.98 -12.07 3.32
CA ALA A 240 -23.23 -11.58 2.72
C ALA A 240 -24.38 -11.47 3.75
N MET A 241 -24.28 -12.14 4.91
CA MET A 241 -25.27 -12.06 5.99
C MET A 241 -25.04 -10.87 6.93
N MET A 242 -23.91 -10.15 6.81
CA MET A 242 -23.61 -8.97 7.62
C MET A 242 -24.00 -7.69 6.86
N ASN A 243 -24.36 -6.63 7.59
CA ASN A 243 -24.65 -5.33 6.96
C ASN A 243 -23.36 -4.56 6.60
N LEU A 244 -22.56 -5.14 5.70
CA LEU A 244 -21.24 -4.62 5.35
C LEU A 244 -21.29 -3.37 4.46
N GLU A 245 -22.39 -3.13 3.76
CA GLU A 245 -22.59 -1.95 2.90
C GLU A 245 -22.34 -0.65 3.68
N LYS A 246 -22.75 -0.62 4.96
CA LYS A 246 -22.53 0.52 5.87
C LYS A 246 -21.06 0.89 6.05
N PHE A 247 -20.11 0.03 5.72
CA PHE A 247 -18.68 0.29 5.89
C PHE A 247 -17.99 0.77 4.60
N TYR A 248 -18.47 0.35 3.43
CA TYR A 248 -17.79 0.63 2.15
C TYR A 248 -18.59 1.50 1.17
N LYS A 249 -19.88 1.76 1.40
CA LYS A 249 -20.69 2.62 0.52
C LYS A 249 -20.14 4.04 0.48
N GLY A 250 -19.87 4.56 -0.71
CA GLY A 250 -19.26 5.87 -0.92
C GLY A 250 -17.81 5.98 -0.41
N TYR A 251 -17.19 4.85 -0.04
CA TYR A 251 -15.82 4.81 0.46
C TYR A 251 -14.85 5.17 -0.67
N ILE A 252 -14.18 6.30 -0.51
CA ILE A 252 -13.14 6.79 -1.41
C ILE A 252 -11.88 7.04 -0.57
N ASN A 253 -10.73 6.62 -1.07
CA ASN A 253 -9.44 7.04 -0.53
C ASN A 253 -8.70 7.86 -1.58
N THR A 254 -8.19 9.01 -1.17
CA THR A 254 -7.38 9.88 -2.02
C THR A 254 -6.04 10.11 -1.37
N GLY A 255 -4.98 10.30 -2.13
CA GLY A 255 -3.73 10.72 -1.54
C GLY A 255 -2.71 11.24 -2.52
N THR A 256 -1.70 11.89 -1.96
CA THR A 256 -0.54 12.40 -2.68
C THR A 256 0.72 11.72 -2.17
N LEU A 257 1.67 11.53 -3.06
CA LEU A 257 3.03 11.10 -2.76
C LEU A 257 3.99 12.15 -3.29
N ASN A 258 4.90 12.60 -2.43
CA ASN A 258 5.97 13.52 -2.77
C ASN A 258 7.33 12.90 -2.48
N PHE A 259 8.26 13.11 -3.42
CA PHE A 259 9.66 12.78 -3.34
C PHE A 259 10.46 14.03 -2.97
N ASP A 260 10.89 14.10 -1.72
CA ASP A 260 11.73 15.16 -1.18
C ASP A 260 13.15 14.65 -0.93
N ASN A 261 14.07 15.54 -0.54
CA ASN A 261 15.41 15.14 -0.15
C ASN A 261 15.36 14.24 1.09
N GLY A 262 15.86 13.01 0.93
CA GLY A 262 15.92 12.00 1.99
C GLY A 262 14.59 11.49 2.53
N LYS A 263 13.47 11.84 1.90
CA LYS A 263 12.14 11.48 2.40
C LYS A 263 11.15 11.28 1.26
N MET A 264 10.28 10.29 1.42
CA MET A 264 9.02 10.21 0.71
C MET A 264 7.89 10.51 1.67
N LEU A 265 6.99 11.41 1.29
CA LEU A 265 5.85 11.83 2.08
C LEU A 265 4.57 11.42 1.37
N MET A 266 3.81 10.52 1.99
CA MET A 266 2.45 10.20 1.55
C MET A 266 1.44 10.89 2.47
N LYS A 267 0.49 11.62 1.89
CA LYS A 267 -0.69 12.12 2.59
C LYS A 267 -1.90 11.44 2.01
N ALA A 268 -2.75 10.86 2.85
CA ALA A 268 -3.97 10.21 2.42
C ALA A 268 -5.17 10.77 3.18
N LYS A 269 -6.31 10.78 2.51
CA LYS A 269 -7.59 11.25 3.01
C LYS A 269 -8.64 10.22 2.65
N THR A 270 -9.25 9.64 3.68
CA THR A 270 -10.28 8.62 3.54
C THR A 270 -11.65 9.24 3.76
N TYR A 271 -12.47 9.23 2.72
CA TYR A 271 -13.88 9.57 2.77
C TYR A 271 -14.66 8.30 3.05
N ALA A 272 -15.09 8.12 4.30
CA ALA A 272 -15.86 6.96 4.71
C ALA A 272 -17.34 7.08 4.31
N SER A 273 -18.11 6.01 4.51
CA SER A 273 -19.57 6.03 4.40
C SER A 273 -20.19 7.03 5.39
N GLU A 274 -21.41 7.46 5.13
CA GLU A 274 -22.13 8.40 6.02
C GLU A 274 -22.26 7.86 7.45
N ASP A 275 -22.59 6.58 7.62
CA ASP A 275 -22.65 5.92 8.92
C ASP A 275 -21.30 5.97 9.66
N MET A 276 -20.20 5.67 8.96
CA MET A 276 -18.86 5.73 9.55
C MET A 276 -18.46 7.17 9.86
N VAL A 277 -18.79 8.14 9.00
CA VAL A 277 -18.54 9.57 9.26
C VAL A 277 -19.26 10.02 10.53
N ASN A 278 -20.51 9.60 10.73
CA ASN A 278 -21.26 9.92 11.93
C ASN A 278 -20.61 9.30 13.19
N LEU A 279 -20.12 8.05 13.09
CA LEU A 279 -19.36 7.40 14.16
C LEU A 279 -18.06 8.17 14.47
N PHE A 280 -17.27 8.53 13.45
CA PHE A 280 -16.03 9.28 13.62
C PHE A 280 -16.29 10.66 14.20
N LYS A 281 -17.30 11.41 13.74
CA LYS A 281 -17.65 12.72 14.31
C LYS A 281 -18.05 12.62 15.78
N LYS A 282 -18.77 11.57 16.17
CA LYS A 282 -19.19 11.34 17.56
C LYS A 282 -18.02 10.97 18.47
N TYR A 283 -17.07 10.19 17.96
CA TYR A 283 -16.03 9.56 18.77
C TYR A 283 -14.58 10.04 18.51
N SER A 284 -14.37 11.03 17.64
CA SER A 284 -13.06 11.64 17.39
C SER A 284 -12.58 12.56 18.52
N GLY A 285 -11.34 13.04 18.43
CA GLY A 285 -10.76 14.03 19.36
C GLY A 285 -9.89 13.44 20.46
N GLY A 286 -9.38 12.22 20.26
CA GLY A 286 -8.35 11.62 21.10
C GLY A 286 -6.94 11.84 20.56
N LYS A 287 -5.94 11.57 21.38
CA LYS A 287 -4.53 11.54 20.98
C LYS A 287 -3.85 10.39 21.69
N ILE A 288 -2.78 9.88 21.10
CA ILE A 288 -1.97 8.85 21.74
C ILE A 288 -1.42 9.37 23.08
N ASP A 289 -1.44 8.49 24.08
CA ASP A 289 -0.74 8.72 25.34
C ASP A 289 0.78 8.53 25.15
N GLU A 290 1.51 9.65 25.15
CA GLU A 290 2.97 9.66 25.05
C GLU A 290 3.63 8.90 26.20
N GLU A 291 3.04 8.94 27.40
CA GLU A 291 3.64 8.30 28.58
C GLU A 291 3.67 6.79 28.39
N MET A 292 2.65 6.19 27.77
CA MET A 292 2.67 4.77 27.44
C MET A 292 3.83 4.43 26.48
N ILE A 293 4.15 5.29 25.51
CA ILE A 293 5.29 5.04 24.63
C ILE A 293 6.63 5.20 25.38
N LYS A 294 6.74 6.17 26.29
CA LYS A 294 7.97 6.41 27.08
C LYS A 294 8.31 5.30 28.08
N HIS A 295 7.34 4.43 28.38
CA HIS A 295 7.51 3.22 29.19
C HIS A 295 8.13 2.05 28.42
N MET A 296 8.26 2.16 27.10
CA MET A 296 9.03 1.20 26.33
C MET A 296 10.49 1.16 26.83
N PRO A 297 11.16 0.00 26.80
CA PRO A 297 12.57 -0.07 27.17
C PRO A 297 13.43 0.77 26.21
N ASP A 298 14.46 1.45 26.74
CA ASP A 298 15.42 2.28 25.97
C ASP A 298 16.33 1.47 25.02
N LYS A 299 16.02 0.20 24.77
CA LYS A 299 16.77 -0.69 23.90
C LYS A 299 16.38 -0.46 22.43
N ASP A 300 16.94 -1.27 21.52
CA ASP A 300 16.71 -1.16 20.07
C ASP A 300 15.24 -1.41 19.70
N VAL A 301 14.41 -0.36 19.82
CA VAL A 301 13.01 -0.36 19.39
C VAL A 301 12.96 -0.53 17.88
N MET A 302 12.38 -1.65 17.45
CA MET A 302 12.20 -1.98 16.05
C MET A 302 10.89 -1.41 15.51
N ALA A 303 9.81 -1.54 16.28
CA ALA A 303 8.50 -1.08 15.86
C ALA A 303 7.65 -0.63 17.03
N ILE A 304 6.87 0.43 16.83
CA ILE A 304 5.81 0.87 17.74
C ILE A 304 4.55 1.14 16.92
N MET A 305 3.42 0.72 17.46
CA MET A 305 2.10 1.14 17.03
C MET A 305 1.34 1.60 18.25
N ALA A 306 0.80 2.79 18.21
CA ALA A 306 0.00 3.36 19.28
C ALA A 306 -1.28 3.92 18.71
N PHE A 307 -2.38 3.75 19.44
CA PHE A 307 -3.64 4.35 19.05
C PHE A 307 -4.52 4.64 20.26
N ASN A 308 -5.34 5.65 20.09
CA ASN A 308 -6.37 6.07 21.01
C ASN A 308 -7.73 5.99 20.31
N PHE A 309 -8.72 5.45 21.00
CA PHE A 309 -10.11 5.46 20.59
C PHE A 309 -11.01 5.71 21.80
N LYS A 310 -12.22 6.23 21.60
CA LYS A 310 -13.21 6.27 22.68
C LYS A 310 -13.85 4.90 22.85
N PRO A 311 -13.76 4.23 24.02
CA PRO A 311 -14.28 2.88 24.20
C PRO A 311 -15.76 2.72 23.83
N GLU A 312 -16.57 3.75 24.03
CA GLU A 312 -17.99 3.78 23.68
C GLU A 312 -18.23 3.57 22.17
N ALA A 313 -17.27 3.91 21.32
CA ALA A 313 -17.35 3.73 19.87
C ALA A 313 -17.55 2.26 19.49
N ILE A 314 -17.00 1.32 20.26
CA ILE A 314 -17.14 -0.12 20.00
C ILE A 314 -18.59 -0.58 20.10
N ARG A 315 -19.38 0.01 21.00
CA ARG A 315 -20.80 -0.32 21.11
C ARG A 315 -21.55 0.01 19.83
N ASP A 316 -21.36 1.22 19.33
CA ASP A 316 -22.05 1.70 18.15
C ASP A 316 -21.53 0.99 16.89
N LEU A 317 -20.23 0.69 16.83
CA LEU A 317 -19.64 -0.14 15.78
C LEU A 317 -20.25 -1.56 15.75
N ILE A 318 -20.40 -2.22 16.90
CA ILE A 318 -21.03 -3.55 17.01
C ILE A 318 -22.47 -3.48 16.50
N LYS A 319 -23.24 -2.46 16.91
CA LYS A 319 -24.62 -2.27 16.43
C LYS A 319 -24.70 -2.10 14.92
N MET A 320 -23.73 -1.42 14.30
CA MET A 320 -23.69 -1.25 12.84
C MET A 320 -23.57 -2.58 12.10
N THR A 321 -22.91 -3.59 12.68
CA THR A 321 -22.76 -4.92 12.07
C THR A 321 -24.05 -5.75 12.07
N GLY A 322 -25.00 -5.45 12.97
CA GLY A 322 -26.19 -6.27 13.22
C GLY A 322 -25.94 -7.54 14.05
N LEU A 323 -24.75 -7.70 14.64
CA LEU A 323 -24.34 -8.87 15.42
C LEU A 323 -24.34 -8.63 16.94
N ASP A 324 -24.98 -7.56 17.42
CA ASP A 324 -24.96 -7.15 18.82
C ASP A 324 -25.49 -8.24 19.75
N GLY A 325 -26.58 -8.92 19.39
CA GLY A 325 -27.12 -10.04 20.16
C GLY A 325 -26.14 -11.21 20.28
N LEU A 326 -25.47 -11.58 19.18
CA LEU A 326 -24.50 -12.66 19.15
C LEU A 326 -23.24 -12.33 19.95
N ILE A 327 -22.74 -11.10 19.81
CA ILE A 327 -21.55 -10.64 20.54
C ILE A 327 -21.85 -10.55 22.04
N ASN A 328 -23.00 -9.98 22.43
CA ASN A 328 -23.42 -9.90 23.83
C ASN A 328 -23.51 -11.30 24.46
N MET A 329 -24.11 -12.27 23.77
CA MET A 329 -24.16 -13.65 24.24
C MET A 329 -22.75 -14.26 24.37
N GLY A 330 -21.87 -14.02 23.39
CA GLY A 330 -20.50 -14.51 23.38
C GLY A 330 -19.68 -14.00 24.57
N VAL A 331 -19.67 -12.69 24.80
CA VAL A 331 -18.90 -12.10 25.92
C VAL A 331 -19.49 -12.47 27.28
N GLN A 332 -20.81 -12.57 27.40
CA GLN A 332 -21.47 -13.01 28.63
C GLN A 332 -21.06 -14.44 29.01
N LYS A 333 -20.97 -15.36 28.04
CA LYS A 333 -20.46 -16.72 28.29
C LYS A 333 -19.02 -16.75 28.81
N LEU A 334 -18.23 -15.72 28.50
CA LEU A 334 -16.85 -15.58 29.01
C LEU A 334 -16.79 -14.94 30.41
N GLY A 335 -17.88 -14.31 30.85
CA GLY A 335 -18.03 -13.73 32.18
C GLY A 335 -17.88 -12.20 32.23
N PHE A 336 -18.06 -11.51 31.10
CA PHE A 336 -18.07 -10.04 31.05
C PHE A 336 -19.15 -9.52 30.10
N THR A 337 -19.42 -8.22 30.14
CA THR A 337 -20.37 -7.54 29.26
C THR A 337 -19.67 -6.49 28.39
N ILE A 338 -20.35 -5.98 27.36
CA ILE A 338 -19.84 -4.85 26.58
C ILE A 338 -19.68 -3.59 27.45
N ASP A 339 -20.54 -3.40 28.46
CA ASP A 339 -20.38 -2.30 29.42
C ASP A 339 -19.12 -2.48 30.28
N ASP A 340 -18.83 -3.71 30.73
CA ASP A 340 -17.56 -4.01 31.40
C ASP A 340 -16.38 -3.69 30.49
N PHE A 341 -16.44 -4.05 29.20
CA PHE A 341 -15.37 -3.75 28.24
C PHE A 341 -15.13 -2.24 28.10
N ILE A 342 -16.21 -1.47 27.91
CA ILE A 342 -16.14 -0.02 27.74
C ILE A 342 -15.59 0.63 29.00
N LYS A 343 -16.08 0.24 30.18
CA LYS A 343 -15.65 0.78 31.46
C LYS A 343 -14.21 0.40 31.81
N ALA A 344 -13.77 -0.79 31.39
CA ALA A 344 -12.45 -1.30 31.71
C ALA A 344 -11.32 -0.49 31.08
N ASN A 345 -11.51 0.08 29.89
CA ASN A 345 -10.44 0.69 29.10
C ASN A 345 -10.59 2.21 29.07
N LYS A 346 -9.49 2.96 28.99
CA LYS A 346 -9.54 4.39 28.59
C LYS A 346 -9.36 4.58 27.08
N GLY A 347 -8.97 3.51 26.38
CA GLY A 347 -8.90 3.46 24.93
C GLY A 347 -7.52 3.70 24.34
N ASP A 348 -6.49 3.84 25.17
CA ASP A 348 -5.09 3.90 24.73
C ASP A 348 -4.50 2.51 24.65
N ILE A 349 -3.91 2.19 23.51
CA ILE A 349 -3.23 0.92 23.26
C ILE A 349 -1.86 1.21 22.66
N VAL A 350 -0.85 0.54 23.18
CA VAL A 350 0.52 0.53 22.64
C VAL A 350 0.93 -0.91 22.37
N PHE A 351 1.44 -1.14 21.16
CA PHE A 351 2.18 -2.33 20.80
C PHE A 351 3.60 -1.93 20.44
N GLY A 352 4.58 -2.65 20.97
CA GLY A 352 5.99 -2.39 20.72
C GLY A 352 6.80 -3.66 20.55
N LEU A 353 7.80 -3.58 19.68
CA LEU A 353 8.78 -4.64 19.44
C LEU A 353 10.18 -4.06 19.60
N SER A 354 11.05 -4.77 20.34
CA SER A 354 12.46 -4.40 20.52
C SER A 354 13.37 -5.63 20.52
N ASP A 355 14.67 -5.39 20.43
CA ASP A 355 15.71 -6.39 20.63
C ASP A 355 15.60 -7.61 19.70
N LEU A 356 15.24 -7.38 18.43
CA LEU A 356 15.19 -8.47 17.45
C LEU A 356 16.59 -9.01 17.17
N VAL A 357 16.79 -10.29 17.48
CA VAL A 357 18.00 -11.06 17.20
C VAL A 357 17.60 -12.38 16.54
N LEU A 358 18.40 -12.85 15.59
CA LEU A 358 18.21 -14.16 14.97
C LEU A 358 19.22 -15.16 15.53
N HIS A 359 18.72 -16.20 16.19
CA HIS A 359 19.54 -17.31 16.67
C HIS A 359 19.51 -18.45 15.67
N THR A 360 20.61 -19.21 15.62
CA THR A 360 20.66 -20.47 14.88
C THR A 360 20.31 -21.61 15.83
N ASP A 361 19.20 -22.27 15.57
CA ASP A 361 18.74 -23.45 16.30
C ASP A 361 19.07 -24.71 15.50
N THR A 362 19.85 -25.61 16.08
CA THR A 362 20.11 -26.94 15.51
C THR A 362 19.17 -27.94 16.14
N THR A 363 18.10 -28.29 15.44
CA THR A 363 17.15 -29.32 15.85
C THR A 363 17.39 -30.60 15.06
N THR A 364 17.69 -31.69 15.77
CA THR A 364 17.85 -33.02 15.17
C THR A 364 16.49 -33.69 15.06
N TYR A 365 16.09 -34.07 13.84
CA TYR A 365 14.85 -34.81 13.62
C TYR A 365 15.14 -36.32 13.51
N ASN A 366 14.57 -37.09 14.43
CA ASN A 366 14.55 -38.54 14.38
C ASN A 366 13.33 -38.99 13.57
N PHE A 367 13.49 -39.18 12.26
CA PHE A 367 12.51 -39.94 11.50
C PHE A 367 12.82 -41.43 11.70
N LYS A 368 11.80 -42.24 12.04
CA LYS A 368 11.97 -43.71 12.07
C LYS A 368 12.49 -44.16 10.70
N ASP A 369 13.54 -44.96 10.72
CA ASP A 369 14.18 -45.58 9.54
C ASP A 369 14.89 -44.61 8.57
N GLN A 370 15.25 -43.39 9.01
CA GLN A 370 16.17 -42.51 8.28
C GLN A 370 17.34 -42.05 9.16
N PRO A 371 18.53 -41.79 8.58
CA PRO A 371 19.63 -41.22 9.33
C PRO A 371 19.23 -39.89 9.98
N GLN A 372 19.82 -39.64 11.14
CA GLN A 372 19.67 -38.42 11.94
C GLN A 372 19.87 -37.18 11.06
N ASN A 373 18.79 -36.48 10.73
CA ASN A 373 18.87 -35.27 9.92
C ASN A 373 18.89 -34.06 10.86
N MET A 374 20.05 -33.39 10.91
CA MET A 374 20.21 -32.12 11.61
C MET A 374 19.56 -31.02 10.78
N SER A 375 18.51 -30.39 11.29
CA SER A 375 17.94 -29.19 10.69
C SER A 375 18.51 -27.97 11.38
N VAL A 376 19.02 -27.03 10.58
CA VAL A 376 19.42 -25.72 11.05
C VAL A 376 18.24 -24.79 10.79
N ARG A 377 17.56 -24.35 11.85
CA ARG A 377 16.43 -23.41 11.77
C ARG A 377 16.85 -22.08 12.35
N GLN A 378 16.57 -21.00 11.64
CA GLN A 378 16.69 -19.65 12.18
C GLN A 378 15.49 -19.39 13.09
N LYS A 379 15.74 -19.03 14.35
CA LYS A 379 14.69 -18.68 15.30
C LYS A 379 14.81 -17.20 15.66
N PRO A 380 13.80 -16.37 15.34
CA PRO A 380 13.77 -14.99 15.80
C PRO A 380 13.51 -14.96 17.31
N ASP A 381 14.26 -14.13 17.99
CA ASP A 381 14.10 -13.78 19.39
C ASP A 381 13.93 -12.27 19.48
N PHE A 382 12.89 -11.83 20.18
CA PHE A 382 12.53 -10.43 20.28
C PHE A 382 11.71 -10.22 21.54
N ASN A 383 11.74 -8.98 22.04
CA ASN A 383 10.85 -8.53 23.10
C ASN A 383 9.62 -7.88 22.49
N PHE A 384 8.44 -8.22 23.01
CA PHE A 384 7.22 -7.52 22.66
C PHE A 384 6.55 -6.96 23.90
N ILE A 385 5.86 -5.84 23.71
CA ILE A 385 5.00 -5.23 24.70
C ILE A 385 3.65 -4.98 24.05
N PHE A 386 2.59 -5.45 24.70
CA PHE A 386 1.24 -4.94 24.50
C PHE A 386 0.85 -4.24 25.79
N SER A 387 0.38 -3.00 25.71
CA SER A 387 -0.08 -2.22 26.85
C SER A 387 -1.41 -1.57 26.56
N ALA A 388 -2.30 -1.58 27.54
CA ALA A 388 -3.62 -0.95 27.47
C ALA A 388 -3.88 -0.10 28.72
N SER A 389 -4.46 1.07 28.53
CA SER A 389 -4.84 1.95 29.64
C SER A 389 -6.10 1.46 30.36
N ILE A 390 -6.03 1.37 31.69
CA ILE A 390 -7.10 0.88 32.57
C ILE A 390 -7.96 2.07 33.01
N GLY A 391 -9.26 1.96 32.75
CA GLY A 391 -10.33 2.81 33.27
C GLY A 391 -10.86 2.31 34.62
N ASP A 392 -11.32 1.06 34.67
CA ASP A 392 -11.81 0.42 35.90
C ASP A 392 -11.15 -0.95 36.09
N LYS A 393 -10.41 -1.09 37.20
CA LYS A 393 -9.63 -2.29 37.50
C LYS A 393 -10.49 -3.55 37.64
N ASN A 394 -11.69 -3.44 38.22
CA ASN A 394 -12.56 -4.60 38.44
C ASN A 394 -13.17 -5.09 37.12
N ALA A 395 -13.62 -4.17 36.27
CA ALA A 395 -14.10 -4.48 34.94
C ALA A 395 -12.96 -5.06 34.07
N PHE A 396 -11.76 -4.49 34.14
CA PHE A 396 -10.60 -4.97 33.40
C PHE A 396 -10.19 -6.39 33.84
N ASN A 397 -10.22 -6.69 35.14
CA ASN A 397 -9.94 -8.03 35.65
C ASN A 397 -10.88 -9.10 35.06
N LYS A 398 -12.16 -8.78 34.83
CA LYS A 398 -13.08 -9.71 34.13
C LYS A 398 -12.62 -10.03 32.71
N ILE A 399 -12.05 -9.05 32.00
CA ILE A 399 -11.50 -9.23 30.64
C ILE A 399 -10.24 -10.10 30.71
N VAL A 400 -9.35 -9.87 31.67
CA VAL A 400 -8.15 -10.69 31.89
C VAL A 400 -8.54 -12.14 32.21
N GLU A 401 -9.55 -12.34 33.06
CA GLU A 401 -10.08 -13.68 33.38
C GLU A 401 -10.69 -14.36 32.15
N ALA A 402 -11.43 -13.64 31.32
CA ALA A 402 -11.96 -14.14 30.05
C ALA A 402 -10.83 -14.56 29.11
N GLY A 403 -9.79 -13.72 28.97
CA GLY A 403 -8.57 -14.04 28.23
C GLY A 403 -7.88 -15.31 28.74
N ARG A 404 -7.77 -15.49 30.06
CA ARG A 404 -7.21 -16.70 30.68
C ARG A 404 -8.04 -17.96 30.40
N LYS A 405 -9.37 -17.86 30.44
CA LYS A 405 -10.29 -18.99 30.12
C LYS A 405 -10.16 -19.43 28.66
N LEU A 406 -10.03 -18.48 27.74
CA LEU A 406 -9.77 -18.77 26.32
C LEU A 406 -8.36 -19.33 26.13
N GLY A 407 -7.37 -18.69 26.75
CA GLY A 407 -5.98 -19.04 26.57
C GLY A 407 -5.60 -20.40 27.16
N SER A 408 -6.14 -20.78 28.31
CA SER A 408 -5.92 -22.13 28.89
C SER A 408 -6.49 -23.27 28.04
N LYS A 409 -7.47 -23.00 27.18
CA LYS A 409 -8.05 -23.98 26.25
C LYS A 409 -7.32 -24.03 24.90
N GLN A 410 -6.75 -22.92 24.44
CA GLN A 410 -6.07 -22.81 23.14
C GLN A 410 -4.53 -22.93 23.22
N PHE A 411 -3.93 -22.59 24.37
CA PHE A 411 -2.49 -22.56 24.64
C PHE A 411 -2.06 -23.59 25.69
N SER A 412 -2.83 -24.65 25.92
CA SER A 412 -2.42 -25.79 26.76
C SER A 412 -1.18 -26.52 26.22
N ASP A 413 -0.77 -26.24 24.98
CA ASP A 413 0.56 -26.53 24.43
C ASP A 413 1.46 -25.28 24.61
N SER A 414 1.76 -24.94 25.86
CA SER A 414 2.50 -23.73 26.29
C SER A 414 3.99 -23.74 25.91
N SER A 415 4.39 -24.57 24.95
CA SER A 415 5.77 -24.78 24.52
C SER A 415 6.24 -23.81 23.43
N LYS A 416 5.37 -22.94 22.89
CA LYS A 416 5.65 -22.19 21.65
C LYS A 416 5.79 -20.66 21.79
N ILE A 417 5.12 -20.00 22.74
CA ILE A 417 5.36 -18.58 23.07
C ILE A 417 5.10 -18.39 24.58
N PRO A 418 6.12 -18.15 25.42
CA PRO A 418 5.89 -17.76 26.81
C PRO A 418 5.20 -16.39 26.82
N LEU A 419 4.04 -16.30 27.48
CA LEU A 419 3.29 -15.06 27.67
C LEU A 419 3.29 -14.73 29.16
N ALA A 420 3.81 -13.57 29.51
CA ALA A 420 3.72 -13.00 30.85
C ALA A 420 2.86 -11.74 30.80
N TYR A 421 2.16 -11.45 31.89
CA TYR A 421 1.43 -10.20 32.03
C TYR A 421 1.55 -9.65 33.46
N ASN A 422 1.40 -8.35 33.59
CA ASN A 422 1.27 -7.66 34.87
C ASN A 422 0.37 -6.43 34.70
N LEU A 423 -0.13 -5.87 35.79
CA LEU A 423 -0.95 -4.66 35.77
C LEU A 423 -0.76 -3.82 37.04
N ASN A 424 -0.88 -2.51 36.91
CA ASN A 424 -1.00 -1.58 38.03
C ASN A 424 -2.38 -0.87 38.00
N SER A 425 -2.51 0.30 38.63
CA SER A 425 -3.77 1.06 38.58
C SER A 425 -4.07 1.70 37.22
N ASN A 426 -3.03 1.92 36.40
CA ASN A 426 -3.09 2.72 35.19
C ASN A 426 -2.99 1.88 33.92
N TYR A 427 -2.18 0.82 33.93
CA TYR A 427 -1.83 0.04 32.75
C TYR A 427 -1.92 -1.45 33.01
N PHE A 428 -2.42 -2.17 32.01
CA PHE A 428 -2.21 -3.60 31.83
C PHE A 428 -1.12 -3.81 30.80
N VAL A 429 -0.19 -4.73 31.06
CA VAL A 429 0.93 -5.03 30.18
C VAL A 429 1.04 -6.52 29.96
N MET A 430 1.25 -6.93 28.72
CA MET A 430 1.57 -8.29 28.31
C MET A 430 2.87 -8.29 27.52
N SER A 431 3.73 -9.29 27.77
CA SER A 431 5.06 -9.42 27.18
C SER A 431 5.48 -10.89 27.05
N ASN A 432 6.65 -11.13 26.44
CA ASN A 432 7.28 -12.45 26.34
C ASN A 432 7.88 -12.93 27.67
N THR A 433 8.28 -12.01 28.56
CA THR A 433 8.86 -12.32 29.88
C THR A 433 8.23 -11.49 30.98
N LYS A 434 8.28 -12.00 32.23
CA LYS A 434 7.76 -11.28 33.39
C LYS A 434 8.58 -10.02 33.65
N GLU A 435 9.89 -10.10 33.46
CA GLU A 435 10.83 -9.01 33.65
C GLU A 435 10.48 -7.82 32.73
N ASN A 436 10.19 -8.08 31.45
CA ASN A 436 9.81 -7.04 30.50
C ASN A 436 8.47 -6.39 30.86
N ALA A 437 7.48 -7.20 31.26
CA ALA A 437 6.18 -6.67 31.69
C ALA A 437 6.30 -5.81 32.96
N ASP A 438 7.11 -6.25 33.93
CA ASP A 438 7.35 -5.54 35.18
C ASP A 438 8.13 -4.23 34.93
N GLN A 439 9.16 -4.25 34.08
CA GLN A 439 9.95 -3.08 33.75
C GLN A 439 9.12 -1.96 33.11
N TYR A 440 8.23 -2.31 32.17
CA TYR A 440 7.33 -1.33 31.56
C TYR A 440 6.46 -0.63 32.61
N LEU A 441 6.00 -1.32 33.65
CA LEU A 441 5.11 -0.72 34.66
C LEU A 441 5.82 0.24 35.63
N VAL A 442 7.15 0.17 35.73
CA VAL A 442 7.92 0.89 36.76
C VAL A 442 8.75 2.03 36.17
N LYS A 443 9.15 1.98 34.90
CA LYS A 443 10.12 2.91 34.31
C LYS A 443 9.55 3.64 33.08
N ALA A 444 9.31 4.94 33.19
CA ALA A 444 9.30 5.85 32.05
C ALA A 444 10.73 6.40 31.87
N SER A 445 11.40 6.11 30.76
CA SER A 445 12.77 6.62 30.55
C SER A 445 13.13 6.95 29.11
N SER A 446 12.33 6.52 28.14
CA SER A 446 12.67 6.68 26.74
C SER A 446 12.36 8.09 26.25
N ASN A 447 13.36 8.72 25.62
CA ASN A 447 13.20 10.00 24.94
C ASN A 447 13.46 9.81 23.44
N PHE A 448 12.66 8.98 22.78
CA PHE A 448 12.80 8.76 21.34
C PHE A 448 12.24 9.95 20.55
N ASP A 449 13.03 10.45 19.59
CA ASP A 449 12.66 11.58 18.73
C ASP A 449 11.36 11.36 17.92
N PHE A 450 10.96 10.11 17.68
CA PHE A 450 9.74 9.81 16.93
C PHE A 450 8.46 10.02 17.75
N ILE A 451 8.52 10.04 19.09
CA ILE A 451 7.33 10.11 19.95
C ILE A 451 6.53 11.38 19.63
N SER A 452 7.21 12.53 19.64
CA SER A 452 6.61 13.83 19.33
C SER A 452 6.08 13.94 17.89
N LYS A 453 6.56 13.08 16.98
CA LYS A 453 6.13 13.06 15.59
C LYS A 453 4.81 12.33 15.40
N ILE A 454 4.51 11.33 16.25
CA ILE A 454 3.35 10.43 16.11
C ILE A 454 2.25 10.68 17.16
N SER A 455 2.56 11.31 18.29
CA SER A 455 1.65 11.41 19.45
C SER A 455 0.49 12.40 19.29
N GLY A 456 0.61 13.40 18.42
CA GLY A 456 -0.40 14.43 18.21
C GLY A 456 -1.70 13.96 17.55
N GLU A 457 -1.79 12.68 17.21
CA GLU A 457 -2.87 12.07 16.42
C GLU A 457 -3.50 10.88 17.17
N PRO A 458 -4.74 10.47 16.83
CA PRO A 458 -5.37 9.27 17.38
C PRO A 458 -4.65 7.96 17.03
N PHE A 459 -3.91 7.91 15.94
CA PHE A 459 -3.16 6.74 15.48
C PHE A 459 -1.76 7.14 15.06
N GLY A 460 -0.79 6.28 15.34
CA GLY A 460 0.61 6.60 15.19
C GLY A 460 1.48 5.36 15.24
N GLY A 461 2.61 5.39 14.55
CA GLY A 461 3.59 4.34 14.66
C GLY A 461 4.89 4.64 13.95
N TYR A 462 5.85 3.77 14.25
CA TYR A 462 7.23 3.90 13.89
C TYR A 462 7.79 2.51 13.58
N ILE A 463 8.57 2.40 12.51
CA ILE A 463 9.38 1.21 12.21
C ILE A 463 10.82 1.67 11.95
N ASN A 464 11.75 1.12 12.70
CA ASN A 464 13.18 1.25 12.47
C ASN A 464 13.63 0.17 11.45
N ILE A 465 13.72 0.55 10.18
CA ILE A 465 14.13 -0.38 9.12
C ILE A 465 15.60 -0.78 9.31
N GLN A 466 16.44 0.12 9.82
CA GLN A 466 17.86 -0.18 10.12
C GLN A 466 18.00 -1.32 11.14
N SER A 467 17.25 -1.29 12.24
CA SER A 467 17.26 -2.36 13.24
C SER A 467 16.77 -3.68 12.64
N LEU A 468 15.69 -3.63 11.84
CA LEU A 468 15.18 -4.82 11.15
C LEU A 468 16.23 -5.39 10.20
N LEU A 469 16.84 -4.60 9.33
CA LEU A 469 17.84 -5.07 8.39
C LEU A 469 19.04 -5.70 9.13
N LYS A 470 19.59 -5.00 10.13
CA LYS A 470 20.75 -5.48 10.90
C LYS A 470 20.52 -6.83 11.57
N ALA A 471 19.30 -7.11 12.04
CA ALA A 471 18.96 -8.41 12.60
C ALA A 471 19.13 -9.57 11.61
N PHE A 472 18.92 -9.31 10.30
CA PHE A 472 19.06 -10.30 9.22
C PHE A 472 20.46 -10.29 8.58
N GLY A 473 21.38 -9.43 9.02
CA GLY A 473 22.70 -9.25 8.39
C GLY A 473 23.55 -10.52 8.36
N SER A 474 23.50 -11.34 9.41
CA SER A 474 24.26 -12.59 9.51
C SER A 474 23.83 -13.67 8.52
N MET A 475 22.59 -13.59 7.99
CA MET A 475 22.14 -14.45 6.90
C MET A 475 22.52 -13.88 5.54
N ALA A 476 22.36 -12.57 5.36
CA ALA A 476 22.63 -11.93 4.09
C ALA A 476 24.10 -12.06 3.66
N THR A 477 25.04 -12.15 4.60
CA THR A 477 26.47 -12.32 4.31
C THR A 477 26.87 -13.72 3.83
N LYS A 478 25.98 -14.71 3.87
CA LYS A 478 26.26 -16.10 3.46
C LYS A 478 26.16 -16.35 1.95
N ASP A 479 25.48 -15.46 1.21
CA ASP A 479 25.37 -15.51 -0.25
C ASP A 479 25.79 -14.15 -0.82
N SER A 480 26.69 -14.15 -1.80
CA SER A 480 27.23 -12.91 -2.39
C SER A 480 26.16 -12.03 -3.02
N SER A 481 25.10 -12.61 -3.59
CA SER A 481 23.95 -11.86 -4.10
C SER A 481 23.10 -11.30 -2.97
N ALA A 482 22.79 -12.10 -1.94
CA ALA A 482 22.05 -11.62 -0.77
C ALA A 482 22.77 -10.47 -0.06
N LYS A 483 24.11 -10.52 -0.01
CA LYS A 483 24.94 -9.46 0.54
C LYS A 483 24.81 -8.14 -0.24
N ILE A 484 24.77 -8.18 -1.57
CA ILE A 484 24.60 -6.98 -2.40
C ILE A 484 23.24 -6.33 -2.13
N ALA A 485 22.16 -7.11 -2.13
CA ALA A 485 20.82 -6.60 -1.81
C ALA A 485 20.77 -6.00 -0.40
N TYR A 486 21.38 -6.66 0.57
CA TYR A 486 21.45 -6.20 1.95
C TYR A 486 22.23 -4.90 2.10
N ASP A 487 23.45 -4.81 1.56
CA ASP A 487 24.28 -3.62 1.65
C ASP A 487 23.61 -2.42 0.94
N ALA A 488 22.92 -2.65 -0.18
CA ALA A 488 22.11 -1.63 -0.84
C ALA A 488 20.92 -1.18 0.01
N SER A 489 20.21 -2.13 0.63
CA SER A 489 19.05 -1.85 1.50
C SER A 489 19.45 -1.06 2.74
N LEU A 490 20.57 -1.42 3.37
CA LEU A 490 21.12 -0.71 4.53
C LEU A 490 21.50 0.74 4.21
N LYS A 491 21.96 1.03 2.99
CA LYS A 491 22.30 2.40 2.57
C LYS A 491 21.08 3.21 2.14
N MET A 492 19.95 2.56 1.89
CA MET A 492 18.75 3.20 1.37
C MET A 492 17.77 3.55 2.48
N TRP A 493 17.38 2.57 3.29
CA TRP A 493 16.19 2.66 4.14
C TRP A 493 16.54 2.99 5.58
N ASP A 494 15.99 4.07 6.12
CA ASP A 494 16.22 4.47 7.51
C ASP A 494 15.06 4.00 8.41
N ASN A 495 13.91 4.66 8.29
CA ASN A 495 12.74 4.37 9.12
C ASN A 495 11.44 4.78 8.42
N VAL A 496 10.32 4.29 8.96
CA VAL A 496 8.97 4.71 8.57
C VAL A 496 8.27 5.28 9.78
N LEU A 497 7.59 6.40 9.58
CA LEU A 497 6.65 6.98 10.53
C LEU A 497 5.28 7.00 9.87
N TRP A 498 4.24 6.70 10.62
CA TRP A 498 2.87 6.96 10.17
C TRP A 498 2.05 7.54 11.29
N LYS A 499 1.06 8.36 10.94
CA LYS A 499 0.12 8.93 11.89
C LYS A 499 -1.19 9.34 11.23
N GLY A 500 -2.24 9.53 12.01
CA GLY A 500 -3.50 10.08 11.53
C GLY A 500 -4.68 9.63 12.37
N GLY A 501 -5.85 9.59 11.75
CA GLY A 501 -7.11 9.26 12.42
C GLY A 501 -7.94 10.48 12.80
N ASN A 502 -7.37 11.69 12.67
CA ASN A 502 -8.13 12.93 12.78
C ASN A 502 -9.08 13.10 11.60
N TYR A 503 -10.31 13.53 11.89
CA TYR A 503 -11.34 13.84 10.90
C TYR A 503 -11.36 15.35 10.62
N SER A 504 -11.03 15.75 9.38
CA SER A 504 -11.07 17.15 8.92
C SER A 504 -11.39 17.20 7.43
N ASP A 505 -11.95 18.32 6.95
CA ASP A 505 -12.22 18.55 5.52
C ASP A 505 -12.99 17.41 4.82
N GLY A 506 -13.95 16.82 5.55
CA GLY A 506 -14.82 15.75 5.04
C GLY A 506 -14.20 14.35 5.02
N GLY A 507 -12.97 14.16 5.51
CA GLY A 507 -12.30 12.86 5.50
C GLY A 507 -11.36 12.63 6.70
N ILE A 508 -10.94 11.38 6.86
CA ILE A 508 -9.95 10.97 7.86
C ILE A 508 -8.57 11.15 7.26
N GLN A 509 -7.73 11.96 7.90
CA GLN A 509 -6.38 12.26 7.43
C GLN A 509 -5.37 11.22 7.91
N GLN A 510 -4.42 10.89 7.05
CA GLN A 510 -3.30 10.01 7.33
C GLN A 510 -2.02 10.56 6.69
N THR A 511 -0.89 10.38 7.36
CA THR A 511 0.43 10.73 6.84
C THR A 511 1.36 9.56 7.06
N VAL A 512 2.13 9.22 6.04
CA VAL A 512 3.23 8.26 6.11
C VAL A 512 4.50 8.94 5.62
N GLU A 513 5.55 8.91 6.43
CA GLU A 513 6.87 9.37 6.07
C GLU A 513 7.80 8.16 5.97
N ILE A 514 8.36 7.94 4.78
CA ILE A 514 9.43 6.95 4.58
C ILE A 514 10.74 7.73 4.47
N ASN A 515 11.60 7.55 5.46
CA ASN A 515 12.87 8.24 5.57
C ASN A 515 13.99 7.39 4.98
N LEU A 516 14.86 8.03 4.21
CA LEU A 516 16.05 7.41 3.59
C LEU A 516 17.30 7.79 4.36
N VAL A 517 18.37 6.98 4.28
CA VAL A 517 19.61 7.25 5.02
C VAL A 517 20.29 8.54 4.52
N ASP A 518 20.42 8.71 3.20
CA ASP A 518 20.90 9.96 2.63
C ASP A 518 19.80 11.02 2.70
N LYS A 519 20.03 12.04 3.55
CA LYS A 519 19.09 13.14 3.79
C LYS A 519 19.17 14.26 2.75
N THR A 520 20.16 14.22 1.88
CA THR A 520 20.52 15.34 0.99
C THR A 520 20.06 15.13 -0.44
N THR A 521 20.03 13.88 -0.92
CA THR A 521 19.60 13.56 -2.28
C THR A 521 18.08 13.38 -2.35
N ASN A 522 17.45 13.84 -3.43
CA ASN A 522 16.03 13.60 -3.70
C ASN A 522 15.70 12.09 -3.68
N SER A 523 14.63 11.70 -2.98
CA SER A 523 14.28 10.29 -2.79
C SER A 523 13.93 9.55 -4.09
N LEU A 524 13.40 10.24 -5.11
CA LEU A 524 13.15 9.62 -6.43
C LEU A 524 14.47 9.24 -7.13
N LYS A 525 15.50 10.08 -7.01
CA LYS A 525 16.85 9.78 -7.53
C LYS A 525 17.48 8.61 -6.79
N GLN A 526 17.34 8.59 -5.45
CA GLN A 526 17.83 7.46 -4.64
C GLN A 526 17.12 6.16 -5.04
N LEU A 527 15.80 6.16 -5.24
CA LEU A 527 15.04 5.00 -5.74
C LEU A 527 15.52 4.54 -7.12
N ASN A 528 15.75 5.48 -8.05
CA ASN A 528 16.30 5.15 -9.36
C ASN A 528 17.67 4.45 -9.22
N GLY A 529 18.57 4.98 -8.41
CA GLY A 529 19.85 4.33 -8.12
C GLY A 529 19.71 2.97 -7.44
N TYR A 530 18.77 2.85 -6.50
CA TYR A 530 18.51 1.62 -5.76
C TYR A 530 18.02 0.49 -6.68
N THR A 531 17.08 0.75 -7.60
CA THR A 531 16.60 -0.25 -8.57
C THR A 531 17.70 -0.75 -9.50
N SER A 532 18.68 0.10 -9.85
CA SER A 532 19.84 -0.32 -10.65
C SER A 532 20.65 -1.42 -9.96
N LYS A 533 20.77 -1.38 -8.62
CA LYS A 533 21.47 -2.41 -7.85
C LYS A 533 20.75 -3.75 -7.83
N PHE A 534 19.42 -3.75 -7.94
CA PHE A 534 18.65 -4.99 -8.08
C PHE A 534 18.77 -5.59 -9.50
N SER A 535 18.95 -4.80 -10.55
CA SER A 535 19.31 -5.34 -11.89
C SER A 535 20.62 -6.12 -11.85
N GLU A 536 21.66 -5.55 -11.22
CA GLU A 536 22.95 -6.22 -11.05
C GLU A 536 22.77 -7.56 -10.30
N LEU A 537 21.92 -7.59 -9.27
CA LEU A 537 21.57 -8.81 -8.53
C LEU A 537 20.89 -9.87 -9.41
N TYR A 538 19.88 -9.48 -10.17
CA TYR A 538 19.19 -10.40 -11.08
C TYR A 538 20.14 -11.03 -12.11
N LYS A 539 21.17 -10.30 -12.55
CA LYS A 539 22.22 -10.83 -13.44
C LYS A 539 23.07 -11.89 -12.74
N VAL A 540 23.53 -11.61 -11.52
CA VAL A 540 24.30 -12.57 -10.72
C VAL A 540 23.49 -13.84 -10.47
N GLN A 541 22.22 -13.71 -10.10
CA GLN A 541 21.34 -14.85 -9.85
C GLN A 541 21.05 -15.66 -11.12
N ARG A 542 20.76 -15.02 -12.25
CA ARG A 542 20.56 -15.74 -13.53
C ARG A 542 21.82 -16.48 -13.96
N LYS A 543 22.99 -15.87 -13.79
CA LYS A 543 24.27 -16.53 -14.10
C LYS A 543 24.48 -17.76 -13.23
N LYS A 544 24.26 -17.63 -11.91
CA LYS A 544 24.35 -18.75 -10.96
C LYS A 544 23.36 -19.88 -11.31
N GLN A 545 22.11 -19.55 -11.63
CA GLN A 545 21.11 -20.54 -12.08
C GLN A 545 21.49 -21.20 -13.41
N GLN A 546 22.14 -20.48 -14.33
CA GLN A 546 22.65 -21.04 -15.58
C GLN A 546 23.85 -21.96 -15.33
N GLU A 547 24.80 -21.55 -14.49
CA GLU A 547 25.95 -22.37 -14.08
C GLU A 547 25.50 -23.64 -13.33
N GLU A 548 24.53 -23.54 -12.42
CA GLU A 548 23.92 -24.70 -11.74
C GLU A 548 23.19 -25.63 -12.71
N LYS A 549 22.46 -25.08 -13.69
CA LYS A 549 21.83 -25.89 -14.74
C LYS A 549 22.88 -26.59 -15.61
N MET A 550 23.93 -25.90 -16.03
CA MET A 550 25.02 -26.50 -16.81
C MET A 550 25.75 -27.58 -16.02
N ALA A 551 26.06 -27.35 -14.74
CA ALA A 551 26.66 -28.36 -13.87
C ALA A 551 25.75 -29.58 -13.67
N PHE A 552 24.43 -29.39 -13.63
CA PHE A 552 23.47 -30.51 -13.59
C PHE A 552 23.45 -31.30 -14.90
N TYR A 553 23.56 -30.63 -16.06
CA TYR A 553 23.65 -31.30 -17.36
C TYR A 553 24.98 -32.05 -17.52
N ASP A 554 26.11 -31.46 -17.14
CA ASP A 554 27.43 -32.11 -17.17
C ASP A 554 27.45 -33.35 -16.26
N PHE A 555 26.87 -33.26 -15.06
CA PHE A 555 26.73 -34.40 -14.15
C PHE A 555 25.85 -35.53 -14.74
N GLN A 556 24.81 -35.19 -15.51
CA GLN A 556 24.02 -36.19 -16.22
C GLN A 556 24.81 -36.83 -17.38
N GLU A 557 25.64 -36.10 -18.10
CA GLU A 557 26.49 -36.64 -19.16
C GLU A 557 27.59 -37.58 -18.62
N ASP A 558 28.19 -37.25 -17.47
CA ASP A 558 29.17 -38.10 -16.78
C ASP A 558 28.56 -39.42 -16.24
N LEU A 559 27.27 -39.43 -15.93
CA LEU A 559 26.54 -40.66 -15.53
C LEU A 559 26.18 -41.55 -16.72
N ILE A 560 26.13 -41.00 -17.94
CA ILE A 560 25.72 -41.71 -19.17
C ILE A 560 26.94 -42.19 -19.99
N THR A 561 28.14 -41.66 -19.72
CA THR A 561 29.39 -42.12 -20.33
C THR A 561 30.13 -43.11 -19.42
N PRO A 562 30.14 -44.43 -19.72
CA PRO A 562 30.90 -45.37 -18.91
C PRO A 562 32.41 -45.09 -19.06
N PRO A 563 33.21 -45.23 -17.99
CA PRO A 563 34.64 -44.98 -18.08
C PRO A 563 35.28 -45.91 -19.12
N PRO A 564 36.29 -45.45 -19.88
CA PRO A 564 36.92 -46.25 -20.92
C PRO A 564 37.48 -47.54 -20.30
N PHE A 565 37.03 -48.68 -20.81
CA PHE A 565 37.55 -49.99 -20.45
C PHE A 565 39.06 -50.00 -20.65
N LYS A 566 39.82 -50.09 -19.55
CA LYS A 566 41.24 -50.43 -19.61
C LYS A 566 41.35 -51.91 -19.96
N THR A 567 41.67 -52.23 -21.21
CA THR A 567 42.18 -53.55 -21.59
C THR A 567 43.58 -53.73 -20.99
N GLN A 568 43.80 -54.88 -20.33
CA GLN A 568 45.08 -55.30 -19.75
C GLN A 568 46.20 -55.35 -20.78
#